data_AF-A0A968IQA5-F1
#
_entry.id   AF-A0A968IQA5-F1
#
_cell.length_a   1.000
_cell.length_b   1.000
_cell.length_c   1.000
_cell.angle_alpha   90.00
_cell.angle_beta   90.00
_cell.angle_gamma   90.00
#
_symmetry.space_group_name_H-M   'P 1'
#
loop_
_entity.id
_entity.type
_entity.pdbx_description
1 polymer ?
#
loop_
_entity_poly.entity_id
_entity_poly.type
_entity_poly.pdbx_seq_one_letter_code
_entity_poly.pdbx_strand_id
1 'polypeptide(L)'
;MFKAIDIWKRIDDVTAIRYRCFQRVIDGQFCVQSADYYHLPVNENQVRTLDRQFLELFIEESPDQRSSLHRTLEEAIAQYELEFADDIATLTLA
;
A
#
# COMPACT_ATOMS: atom_id res chain seq x y z
N MET A 1 4.32 -1.42 17.73
CA MET A 1 4.57 -2.72 17.04
C MET A 1 3.46 -2.94 16.04
N PHE A 2 3.82 -3.46 14.87
CA PHE A 2 2.90 -3.66 13.75
C PHE A 2 3.07 -5.05 13.15
N LYS A 3 1.97 -5.61 12.65
CA LYS A 3 1.95 -6.83 11.83
C LYS A 3 1.72 -6.41 10.37
N ALA A 4 2.62 -6.78 9.47
CA ALA A 4 2.47 -6.52 8.04
C ALA A 4 1.40 -7.44 7.42
N ILE A 5 0.60 -6.88 6.51
CA ILE A 5 -0.48 -7.57 5.79
C ILE A 5 -0.46 -7.07 4.35
N ASP A 6 -0.34 -7.98 3.38
CA ASP A 6 -0.44 -7.65 1.97
C ASP A 6 -1.85 -7.93 1.45
N ILE A 7 -2.47 -6.94 0.80
CA ILE A 7 -3.77 -7.08 0.13
C ILE A 7 -3.57 -6.87 -1.37
N TRP A 8 -3.95 -7.87 -2.16
CA TRP A 8 -3.76 -7.86 -3.62
C TRP A 8 -5.07 -7.58 -4.34
N LYS A 9 -5.02 -6.65 -5.31
CA LYS A 9 -6.12 -6.32 -6.21
C LYS A 9 -5.64 -6.48 -7.64
N ARG A 10 -6.27 -7.37 -8.40
CA ARG A 10 -6.06 -7.47 -9.85
C ARG A 10 -6.81 -6.33 -10.53
N ILE A 11 -6.14 -5.58 -11.39
CA ILE A 11 -6.75 -4.48 -12.15
C ILE A 11 -7.15 -4.98 -13.54
N ASP A 12 -6.20 -5.55 -14.26
CA ASP A 12 -6.42 -6.10 -15.60
C ASP A 12 -5.50 -7.31 -15.85
N ASP A 13 -5.27 -7.66 -17.10
CA ASP A 13 -4.47 -8.82 -17.49
C ASP A 13 -2.96 -8.64 -17.31
N VAL A 14 -2.49 -7.41 -17.18
CA VAL A 14 -1.07 -7.05 -17.06
C VAL A 14 -0.76 -6.22 -15.81
N THR A 15 -1.77 -5.75 -15.07
CA THR A 15 -1.62 -4.84 -13.93
C THR A 15 -2.25 -5.38 -12.64
N ALA A 16 -1.52 -5.26 -11.54
CA ALA A 16 -2.02 -5.54 -10.20
C ALA A 16 -1.52 -4.50 -9.19
N ILE A 17 -2.30 -4.29 -8.12
CA ILE A 17 -1.93 -3.46 -6.98
C ILE A 17 -1.75 -4.36 -5.76
N ARG A 18 -0.70 -4.10 -4.98
CA ARG A 18 -0.49 -4.64 -3.63
C ARG A 18 -0.55 -3.49 -2.63
N TYR A 19 -1.62 -3.43 -1.85
CA TYR A 19 -1.67 -2.54 -0.69
C TYR A 19 -0.88 -3.19 0.44
N ARG A 20 0.19 -2.51 0.87
CA ARG A 20 1.00 -2.94 2.01
C ARG A 20 0.43 -2.30 3.27
N CYS A 21 -0.33 -3.08 4.03
CA CYS A 21 -1.02 -2.63 5.22
C CYS A 21 -0.27 -3.05 6.49
N PHE A 22 -0.47 -2.28 7.54
CA PHE A 22 -0.04 -2.64 8.90
C PHE A 22 -1.25 -2.77 9.82
N GLN A 23 -1.25 -3.81 10.64
CA GLN A 23 -2.11 -3.90 11.81
C GLN A 23 -1.31 -3.52 13.06
N ARG A 24 -1.75 -2.49 13.77
CA ARG A 24 -1.15 -2.09 15.04
C ARG A 24 -1.51 -3.11 16.13
N VAL A 25 -0.50 -3.63 16.82
CA VAL A 25 -0.68 -4.77 17.76
C VAL A 25 -1.51 -4.39 18.99
N ILE A 26 -1.45 -3.14 19.44
CA ILE A 26 -2.05 -2.73 20.73
C ILE A 26 -3.58 -2.75 20.72
N ASP A 27 -4.19 -2.43 19.57
CA ASP A 27 -5.63 -2.23 19.42
C ASP A 27 -6.21 -2.89 18.17
N GLY A 28 -5.35 -3.52 17.37
CA GLY A 28 -5.75 -4.23 16.16
C GLY A 28 -6.18 -3.32 15.02
N GLN A 29 -5.99 -2.00 15.11
CA GLN A 29 -6.35 -1.06 14.05
C GLN A 29 -5.42 -1.20 12.84
N PHE A 30 -5.90 -0.80 11.67
CA PHE A 30 -5.21 -0.97 10.39
C PHE A 30 -4.89 0.38 9.73
N CYS A 31 -3.76 0.46 9.03
CA CYS A 31 -3.44 1.55 8.12
C CYS A 31 -2.75 1.00 6.85
N VAL A 32 -2.73 1.80 5.78
CA VAL A 32 -2.04 1.49 4.52
C VAL A 32 -0.74 2.27 4.45
N GLN A 33 0.40 1.59 4.27
CA GLN A 33 1.70 2.24 4.12
C GLN A 33 1.93 2.71 2.68
N SER A 34 1.63 1.84 1.72
CA SER A 34 1.81 2.07 0.29
C SER A 34 0.85 1.23 -0.55
N ALA A 35 0.57 1.71 -1.77
CA ALA A 35 -0.02 0.92 -2.84
C ALA A 35 1.03 0.70 -3.93
N ASP A 36 1.46 -0.54 -4.07
CA ASP A 36 2.50 -0.93 -5.00
C ASP A 36 1.89 -1.44 -6.30
N TYR A 37 2.21 -0.76 -7.40
CA TYR A 37 1.74 -1.14 -8.74
C TYR A 37 2.76 -2.07 -9.39
N TYR A 38 2.27 -3.20 -9.88
CA TYR A 38 3.06 -4.16 -10.65
C TYR A 38 2.48 -4.30 -12.04
N HIS A 39 3.35 -4.18 -13.05
CA HIS A 39 3.01 -4.41 -14.45
C HIS A 39 3.82 -5.57 -15.02
N LEU A 40 3.18 -6.36 -15.90
CA LEU A 40 3.84 -7.40 -16.69
C LEU A 40 4.56 -6.79 -17.91
N PRO A 41 5.78 -7.28 -18.23
CA PRO A 41 6.56 -8.26 -17.48
C PRO A 41 7.17 -7.65 -16.20
N VAL A 42 7.08 -8.38 -15.08
CA VAL A 42 7.71 -7.95 -13.82
C VAL A 42 9.23 -8.05 -13.98
N ASN A 43 9.92 -6.93 -13.79
CA ASN A 43 11.38 -6.89 -13.74
C ASN A 43 11.90 -6.66 -12.30
N GLU A 44 13.18 -7.00 -12.07
CA GLU A 44 13.80 -6.88 -10.74
C GLU A 44 13.84 -5.44 -10.23
N ASN A 45 13.98 -4.45 -11.11
CA ASN A 45 14.10 -3.05 -10.70
C ASN A 45 12.78 -2.52 -10.10
N GLN A 46 11.64 -2.91 -10.68
CA GLN A 46 10.31 -2.62 -10.16
C GLN A 46 10.16 -3.17 -8.73
N VAL A 47 10.49 -4.45 -8.53
CA VAL A 47 10.39 -5.10 -7.22
C VAL A 47 11.32 -4.43 -6.20
N ARG A 48 12.60 -4.25 -6.53
CA ARG A 48 13.60 -3.67 -5.62
C ARG A 48 13.28 -2.23 -5.23
N THR A 49 12.75 -1.44 -6.16
CA THR A 49 12.37 -0.04 -5.89
C THR A 49 11.21 0.02 -4.89
N LEU A 50 10.17 -0.79 -5.11
CA LEU A 50 9.00 -0.85 -4.23
C LEU A 50 9.35 -1.41 -2.84
N ASP A 51 10.16 -2.45 -2.77
CA ASP A 51 10.62 -3.01 -1.49
C ASP A 51 11.50 -2.03 -0.72
N ARG A 52 12.41 -1.34 -1.39
CA ARG A 52 13.23 -0.29 -0.77
C ARG A 52 12.34 0.82 -0.22
N GLN A 53 11.42 1.35 -1.02
CA GLN A 53 10.52 2.42 -0.61
C GLN A 53 9.68 2.01 0.60
N PHE A 54 9.12 0.80 0.62
CA PHE A 54 8.35 0.31 1.77
C PHE A 54 9.17 0.31 3.08
N LEU A 55 10.43 -0.14 3.01
CA LEU A 55 11.33 -0.14 4.17
C LEU A 55 11.71 1.28 4.61
N GLU A 56 12.04 2.15 3.65
CA GLU A 56 12.36 3.57 3.92
C GLU A 56 11.19 4.25 4.62
N LEU A 57 9.97 4.10 4.09
CA LEU A 57 8.77 4.69 4.67
C LEU A 57 8.48 4.21 6.10
N PHE A 58 8.74 2.93 6.41
CA PHE A 58 8.56 2.40 7.75
C PHE A 58 9.61 2.94 8.75
N ILE A 59 10.85 3.18 8.28
CA ILE A 59 11.95 3.69 9.10
C ILE A 59 11.79 5.19 9.37
N GLU A 60 11.37 5.95 8.36
CA GLU A 60 11.26 7.40 8.40
C GLU A 60 10.16 7.87 9.36
N GLU A 61 9.00 7.21 9.35
CA GLU A 61 7.84 7.61 10.12
C GLU A 61 7.01 6.40 10.56
N SER A 62 6.50 6.43 11.79
CA SER A 62 5.66 5.35 12.29
C SER A 62 4.38 5.23 11.43
N PRO A 63 3.93 4.02 11.05
CA PRO A 63 2.75 3.83 10.20
C PRO A 63 1.48 4.53 10.67
N ASP A 64 1.30 4.70 11.99
CA ASP A 64 0.16 5.37 12.62
C ASP A 64 0.29 6.90 12.74
N GLN A 65 1.44 7.45 12.38
CA GLN A 65 1.65 8.89 12.23
C GLN A 65 1.49 9.30 10.76
N ARG A 66 2.00 8.45 9.85
CA ARG A 66 1.93 8.67 8.40
C ARG A 66 0.52 8.52 7.83
N SER A 67 -0.27 7.59 8.37
CA SER A 67 -1.56 7.21 7.79
C SER A 67 -2.62 7.02 8.86
N SER A 68 -3.87 7.36 8.49
CA SER A 68 -5.01 7.20 9.38
C SER A 68 -5.24 5.74 9.76
N LEU A 69 -5.65 5.52 11.00
CA LEU A 69 -5.97 4.20 11.53
C LEU A 69 -7.47 3.92 11.47
N HIS A 70 -7.80 2.73 10.97
CA HIS A 70 -9.18 2.29 10.73
C HIS A 70 -9.46 0.95 11.43
N ARG A 71 -10.74 0.59 11.53
CA ARG A 71 -11.14 -0.65 12.21
C ARG A 71 -11.05 -1.87 11.31
N THR A 72 -11.10 -1.68 10.00
CA THR A 72 -11.00 -2.74 9.01
C THR A 72 -9.98 -2.40 7.93
N LEU A 73 -9.52 -3.42 7.21
CA LEU A 73 -8.62 -3.25 6.07
C LEU A 73 -9.33 -2.54 4.91
N GLU A 74 -10.61 -2.85 4.70
CA GLU A 74 -11.45 -2.27 3.66
C GLU A 74 -11.61 -0.75 3.86
N GLU A 75 -11.85 -0.30 5.10
CA GLU A 75 -11.93 1.13 5.42
C GLU A 75 -10.59 1.84 5.19
N ALA A 76 -9.49 1.22 5.63
CA ALA A 76 -8.16 1.78 5.45
C ALA A 76 -7.80 1.94 3.96
N ILE A 77 -8.09 0.91 3.16
CA ILE A 77 -7.85 0.93 1.71
C ILE A 77 -8.75 1.94 1.02
N ALA A 78 -10.05 1.98 1.34
CA ALA A 78 -10.96 2.95 0.75
C ALA A 78 -10.55 4.40 1.05
N GLN A 79 -10.12 4.68 2.28
CA GLN A 79 -9.62 6.01 2.63
C GLN A 79 -8.33 6.35 1.87
N TYR A 80 -7.40 5.40 1.74
CA TYR A 80 -6.18 5.57 0.97
C TYR A 80 -6.48 5.83 -0.52
N GLU A 81 -7.38 5.06 -1.13
CA GLU A 81 -7.77 5.26 -2.53
C GLU A 81 -8.40 6.64 -2.76
N LEU A 82 -9.15 7.17 -1.79
CA LEU A 82 -9.71 8.52 -1.85
C LEU A 82 -8.63 9.60 -1.74
N GLU A 83 -7.66 9.43 -0.87
CA GLU A 83 -6.57 10.39 -0.65
C GLU A 83 -5.62 10.48 -1.86
N PHE A 84 -5.40 9.36 -2.55
CA PHE A 84 -4.46 9.25 -3.67
C PHE A 84 -5.16 9.07 -5.04
N ALA A 85 -6.45 9.39 -5.14
CA ALA A 85 -7.26 9.16 -6.35
C ALA A 85 -6.63 9.72 -7.64
N ASP A 86 -5.99 10.90 -7.56
CA ASP A 86 -5.35 11.56 -8.70
C ASP A 86 -4.08 10.82 -9.18
N ASP A 87 -3.32 10.23 -8.25
CA ASP A 87 -2.14 9.42 -8.56
C ASP A 87 -2.55 8.07 -9.17
N ILE A 88 -3.63 7.46 -8.65
CA ILE A 88 -4.18 6.21 -9.16
C ILE A 88 -4.69 6.39 -10.60
N ALA A 89 -5.44 7.46 -10.87
CA ALA A 89 -5.95 7.74 -12.20
C ALA A 89 -4.81 7.89 -13.22
N THR A 90 -3.74 8.57 -12.85
CA THR A 90 -2.56 8.77 -13.70
C THR A 90 -1.82 7.46 -14.01
N LEU A 91 -1.73 6.55 -13.03
CA LEU A 91 -1.05 5.25 -13.18
C LEU A 91 -1.88 4.19 -13.92
N THR A 92 -3.21 4.32 -13.91
CA THR A 92 -4.11 3.39 -14.64
C THR A 92 -4.35 3.75 -16.11
N LEU A 93 -3.94 4.95 -16.54
CA LEU A 93 -4.10 5.44 -17.91
C LEU A 93 -2.79 5.43 -18.73
N ALA A 94 -1.67 5.05 -18.12
CA ALA A 94 -0.35 4.95 -18.73
C ALA A 94 -0.03 3.49 -19.11
#